data_AF-A0AAD8ST06-F1
#
_entry.id   AF-A0AAD8ST06-F1
#
_cell.length_a   1.000
_cell.length_b   1.000
_cell.length_c   1.000
_cell.angle_alpha   90.00
_cell.angle_beta   90.00
_cell.angle_gamma   90.00
#
_symmetry.space_group_name_H-M   'P 1'
#
loop_
_entity.id
_entity.type
_entity.pdbx_description
1 polymer ?
#
loop_
_entity_poly.entity_id
_entity_poly.type
_entity_poly.pdbx_seq_one_letter_code
_entity_poly.pdbx_strand_id
1 'polypeptide(L)'
;MSKPGAGPWDLLRRRLCRVKLKHAFHAVGLSAKDLVVLSGGHTLGFAHCSSFETRIRGFPGGGGGADPALRPSFAAALRRACPANNTARGAGAWMDPTSAAFDNAYFKMLQTGRGLLASDEALLTHPKTRRMVALYAASQGKFFQAFVSSMLRMSAQNQPGEIRANCRRHN
;
A
#
# COMPACT_ATOMS: atom_id res chain seq x y z
N MET A 1 -28.00 2.41 -4.13
CA MET A 1 -27.32 1.23 -4.70
C MET A 1 -26.21 0.80 -3.75
N SER A 2 -26.47 -0.20 -2.92
CA SER A 2 -25.51 -0.74 -1.95
C SER A 2 -24.37 -1.45 -2.71
N LYS A 3 -23.11 -1.15 -2.37
CA LYS A 3 -21.96 -1.89 -2.92
C LYS A 3 -22.17 -3.39 -2.65
N PRO A 4 -21.90 -4.30 -3.60
CA PRO A 4 -21.81 -5.72 -3.27
C PRO A 4 -20.78 -5.88 -2.16
N GLY A 5 -21.20 -6.45 -1.03
CA GLY A 5 -20.32 -6.69 0.11
C GLY A 5 -19.19 -7.63 -0.29
N ALA A 6 -17.98 -7.38 0.20
CA ALA A 6 -16.85 -8.28 -0.01
C ALA A 6 -17.19 -9.67 0.54
N GLY A 7 -16.95 -10.72 -0.26
CA GLY A 7 -17.21 -12.09 0.16
C GLY A 7 -16.32 -12.51 1.36
N PRO A 8 -16.68 -13.58 2.09
CA PRO A 8 -15.89 -14.09 3.21
C PRO A 8 -14.42 -14.37 2.84
N TRP A 9 -14.18 -14.90 1.64
CA TRP A 9 -12.85 -15.22 1.11
C TRP A 9 -12.00 -13.97 0.81
N ASP A 10 -12.61 -12.91 0.27
CA ASP A 10 -11.93 -11.65 -0.02
C ASP A 10 -11.46 -10.98 1.28
N LEU A 11 -12.31 -10.99 2.30
CA LEU A 11 -12.00 -10.47 3.62
C LEU A 11 -10.88 -11.28 4.29
N LEU A 12 -10.88 -12.61 4.16
CA LEU A 12 -9.85 -13.48 4.70
C LEU A 12 -8.47 -13.18 4.06
N ARG A 13 -8.39 -13.03 2.74
CA ARG A 13 -7.12 -12.75 2.05
C ARG A 13 -6.51 -11.41 2.42
N ARG A 14 -7.33 -10.36 2.53
CA ARG A 14 -6.84 -9.05 3.01
C ARG A 14 -6.39 -9.12 4.48
N ARG A 15 -7.11 -9.86 5.32
CA ARG A 15 -6.69 -10.12 6.71
C ARG A 15 -5.34 -10.82 6.75
N LEU A 16 -5.12 -11.84 5.92
CA LEU A 16 -3.84 -12.53 5.77
C LEU A 16 -2.72 -11.58 5.33
N CYS A 17 -2.96 -10.74 4.32
CA CYS A 17 -2.00 -9.72 3.89
C CYS A 17 -1.63 -8.78 5.04
N ARG A 18 -2.63 -8.26 5.76
CA ARG A 18 -2.41 -7.40 6.94
C ARG A 18 -1.61 -8.12 8.03
N VAL A 19 -1.90 -9.39 8.31
CA VAL A 19 -1.17 -10.19 9.32
C VAL A 19 0.29 -10.35 8.91
N LYS A 20 0.56 -10.69 7.64
CA LYS A 20 1.92 -10.79 7.11
C LYS A 20 2.68 -9.46 7.22
N LEU A 21 2.05 -8.34 6.84
CA LEU A 21 2.65 -7.00 6.97
C LEU A 21 2.97 -6.65 8.42
N LYS A 22 2.03 -6.86 9.33
CA LYS A 22 2.26 -6.62 10.76
C LYS A 22 3.40 -7.47 11.30
N HIS A 23 3.48 -8.74 10.91
CA HIS A 23 4.55 -9.64 11.34
C HIS A 23 5.92 -9.18 10.80
N ALA A 24 6.00 -8.80 9.53
CA ALA A 24 7.23 -8.30 8.92
C ALA A 24 7.76 -7.05 9.63
N PHE A 25 6.89 -6.10 9.96
CA PHE A 25 7.27 -4.89 10.71
C PHE A 25 7.69 -5.23 12.15
N HIS A 26 6.93 -6.09 12.82
CA HIS A 26 7.26 -6.49 14.19
C HIS A 26 8.60 -7.23 14.30
N ALA A 27 8.95 -8.04 13.29
CA ALA A 27 10.23 -8.76 13.24
C ALA A 27 11.45 -7.82 13.24
N VAL A 28 11.27 -6.56 12.83
CA VAL A 28 12.30 -5.52 12.84
C VAL A 28 11.98 -4.41 13.86
N GLY A 29 11.26 -4.74 14.94
CA GLY A 29 11.00 -3.81 16.04
C GLY A 29 10.00 -2.69 15.75
N LEU A 30 9.26 -2.76 14.63
CA LEU A 30 8.29 -1.73 14.24
C LEU A 30 6.86 -2.09 14.60
N SER A 31 6.10 -1.12 15.08
CA SER A 31 4.73 -1.31 15.54
C SER A 31 3.70 -1.28 14.39
N ALA A 32 2.46 -1.64 14.69
CA ALA A 32 1.34 -1.47 13.75
C ALA A 32 1.09 0.00 13.38
N LYS A 33 1.48 0.97 14.23
CA LYS A 33 1.42 2.40 13.88
C LYS A 33 2.48 2.71 12.83
N ASP A 34 3.71 2.21 13.03
CA ASP A 34 4.81 2.41 12.09
C ASP A 34 4.48 1.79 10.73
N LEU A 35 3.85 0.62 10.69
CA LEU A 35 3.31 0.04 9.45
C LEU A 35 2.39 1.01 8.70
N VAL A 36 1.36 1.55 9.35
CA VAL A 36 0.40 2.44 8.68
C VAL A 36 1.07 3.73 8.21
N VAL A 37 1.92 4.30 9.06
CA VAL A 37 2.59 5.57 8.80
C VAL A 37 3.61 5.43 7.67
N LEU A 38 4.49 4.43 7.72
CA LEU A 38 5.54 4.21 6.72
C LEU A 38 4.97 3.77 5.37
N SER A 39 3.80 3.09 5.37
CA SER A 39 3.06 2.86 4.12
C SER A 39 2.65 4.16 3.42
N GLY A 40 2.56 5.28 4.16
CA GLY A 40 2.37 6.62 3.59
C GLY A 40 3.49 7.06 2.65
N GLY A 41 4.67 6.41 2.66
CA GLY A 41 5.71 6.63 1.66
C GLY A 41 5.27 6.32 0.24
N HIS A 42 4.23 5.49 0.08
CA HIS A 42 3.55 5.24 -1.20
C HIS A 42 2.80 6.46 -1.74
N THR A 43 2.84 7.62 -1.08
CA THR A 43 2.40 8.88 -1.72
C THR A 43 3.34 9.31 -2.85
N LEU A 44 4.54 8.74 -2.95
CA LEU A 44 5.49 9.00 -4.02
C LEU A 44 5.62 7.83 -4.99
N GLY A 45 5.98 8.15 -6.23
CA GLY A 45 6.52 7.18 -7.17
C GLY A 45 5.47 6.37 -7.95
N PHE A 46 5.93 5.25 -8.49
CA PHE A 46 5.25 4.49 -9.52
C PHE A 46 5.30 2.99 -9.20
N ALA A 47 4.21 2.28 -9.50
CA ALA A 47 4.18 0.83 -9.43
C ALA A 47 3.99 0.23 -10.82
N HIS A 48 4.77 -0.81 -11.11
CA HIS A 48 4.59 -1.62 -12.31
C HIS A 48 3.33 -2.47 -12.20
N CYS A 49 2.74 -2.81 -13.36
CA CYS A 49 1.52 -3.62 -13.43
C CYS A 49 1.61 -4.92 -12.62
N SER A 50 2.77 -5.61 -12.65
CA SER A 50 2.99 -6.87 -11.93
C SER A 50 2.72 -6.76 -10.42
N SER A 51 2.85 -5.57 -9.83
CA SER A 51 2.61 -5.32 -8.40
C SER A 51 1.13 -5.31 -8.02
N PHE A 52 0.22 -5.03 -8.96
CA PHE A 52 -1.22 -4.90 -8.68
C PHE A 52 -2.14 -5.60 -9.69
N GLU A 53 -1.60 -6.28 -10.70
CA GLU A 53 -2.38 -6.91 -11.76
C GLU A 53 -3.42 -7.90 -11.22
N THR A 54 -3.05 -8.68 -10.20
CA THR A 54 -3.96 -9.61 -9.51
C THR A 54 -5.18 -8.94 -8.86
N ARG A 55 -5.14 -7.61 -8.65
CA ARG A 55 -6.30 -6.84 -8.17
C ARG A 55 -7.20 -6.34 -9.29
N ILE A 56 -6.71 -6.26 -10.52
CA ILE A 56 -7.50 -5.77 -11.65
C ILE A 56 -7.94 -6.92 -12.57
N ARG A 57 -7.29 -8.07 -12.51
CA ARG A 57 -7.63 -9.29 -13.26
C ARG A 57 -7.53 -10.51 -12.37
N GLY A 58 -8.49 -11.41 -12.49
CA GLY A 58 -8.41 -12.71 -11.83
C GLY A 58 -8.34 -12.62 -10.31
N PHE A 59 -8.99 -11.62 -9.70
CA PHE A 59 -9.03 -11.52 -8.25
C PHE A 59 -9.75 -12.77 -7.69
N PRO A 60 -9.08 -13.60 -6.88
CA PRO A 60 -9.69 -14.77 -6.26
C PRO A 60 -10.87 -14.35 -5.40
N GLY A 61 -12.03 -14.99 -5.59
CA GLY A 61 -13.30 -14.61 -4.94
C GLY A 61 -14.12 -13.55 -5.70
N GLY A 62 -13.54 -12.87 -6.70
CA GLY A 62 -14.22 -11.89 -7.55
C GLY A 62 -14.78 -12.45 -8.87
N GLY A 63 -14.98 -13.76 -8.97
CA GLY A 63 -15.50 -14.40 -10.19
C GLY A 63 -14.63 -14.20 -11.44
N GLY A 64 -13.32 -14.05 -11.27
CA GLY A 64 -12.38 -13.72 -12.36
C GLY A 64 -12.23 -12.22 -12.64
N GLY A 65 -12.96 -11.36 -11.93
CA GLY A 65 -13.00 -9.91 -12.08
C GLY A 65 -11.92 -9.14 -11.30
N ALA A 66 -12.17 -7.84 -11.09
CA ALA A 66 -11.33 -6.99 -10.24
C ALA A 66 -11.68 -7.20 -8.76
N ASP A 67 -10.72 -6.85 -7.90
CA ASP A 67 -10.87 -6.72 -6.46
C ASP A 67 -12.11 -5.85 -6.11
N PRO A 68 -13.11 -6.37 -5.36
CA PRO A 68 -14.33 -5.62 -5.03
C PRO A 68 -14.13 -4.36 -4.16
N ALA A 69 -13.01 -4.24 -3.44
CA ALA A 69 -12.70 -3.04 -2.67
C ALA A 69 -12.09 -1.94 -3.54
N LEU A 70 -11.62 -2.28 -4.74
CA LEU A 70 -11.12 -1.32 -5.71
C LEU A 70 -12.31 -0.61 -6.36
N ARG A 71 -12.30 0.72 -6.37
CA ARG A 71 -13.36 1.52 -6.98
C ARG A 71 -13.47 1.13 -8.47
N PRO A 72 -14.66 0.77 -9.00
CA PRO A 72 -14.80 0.22 -10.35
C PRO A 72 -14.20 1.10 -11.46
N SER A 73 -14.42 2.42 -11.41
CA SER A 73 -13.86 3.34 -12.39
C SER A 73 -12.33 3.41 -12.32
N PHE A 74 -11.75 3.21 -11.13
CA PHE A 74 -10.30 3.18 -10.94
C PHE A 74 -9.71 1.87 -11.44
N ALA A 75 -10.37 0.73 -11.15
CA ALA A 75 -10.02 -0.56 -11.73
C ALA A 75 -10.01 -0.52 -13.27
N ALA A 76 -11.01 0.13 -13.88
CA ALA A 76 -11.06 0.32 -15.33
C ALA A 76 -9.90 1.19 -15.86
N ALA A 77 -9.53 2.26 -15.14
CA ALA A 77 -8.37 3.08 -15.51
C ALA A 77 -7.06 2.29 -15.44
N LEU A 78 -6.86 1.51 -14.38
CA LEU A 78 -5.68 0.66 -14.22
C LEU A 78 -5.61 -0.45 -15.29
N ARG A 79 -6.74 -1.03 -15.71
CA ARG A 79 -6.77 -2.00 -16.82
C ARG A 79 -6.34 -1.39 -18.16
N ARG A 80 -6.62 -0.11 -18.40
CA ARG A 80 -6.13 0.60 -19.59
C ARG A 80 -4.63 0.87 -19.51
N ALA A 81 -4.13 1.25 -18.34
CA ALA A 81 -2.71 1.46 -18.11
C ALA A 81 -1.88 0.16 -18.15
N CYS A 82 -2.52 -0.97 -17.84
CA CYS A 82 -1.91 -2.29 -17.80
C CYS A 82 -2.68 -3.27 -18.70
N PRO A 83 -2.44 -3.36 -20.02
CA PRO A 83 -3.08 -4.33 -20.91
C PRO A 83 -2.82 -5.80 -20.51
N ALA A 84 -3.60 -6.77 -21.01
CA ALA A 84 -3.45 -8.18 -20.60
C ALA A 84 -2.18 -8.85 -21.17
N ASN A 85 -1.81 -8.53 -22.41
CA ASN A 85 -0.56 -8.97 -23.02
C ASN A 85 0.50 -7.86 -22.91
N ASN A 86 0.71 -7.37 -21.68
CA ASN A 86 1.60 -6.25 -21.47
C ASN A 86 3.07 -6.67 -21.66
N THR A 87 3.64 -6.36 -22.82
CA THR A 87 5.06 -6.53 -23.12
C THR A 87 5.88 -5.27 -22.81
N ALA A 88 5.21 -4.16 -22.44
CA ALA A 88 5.87 -2.90 -22.15
C ALA A 88 6.49 -2.92 -20.74
N ARG A 89 7.82 -2.93 -20.68
CA ARG A 89 8.59 -2.93 -19.42
C ARG A 89 8.25 -1.74 -18.49
N GLY A 90 7.75 -0.63 -19.04
CA GLY A 90 7.40 0.59 -18.29
C GLY A 90 5.93 0.74 -17.92
N ALA A 91 5.05 -0.23 -18.24
CA ALA A 91 3.63 -0.08 -17.96
C ALA A 91 3.32 -0.26 -16.46
N GLY A 92 2.37 0.54 -15.98
CA GLY A 92 2.04 0.67 -14.57
C GLY A 92 1.23 1.91 -14.28
N ALA A 93 1.24 2.37 -13.03
CA ALA A 93 0.53 3.56 -12.60
C ALA A 93 1.30 4.29 -11.51
N TRP A 94 1.15 5.62 -11.47
CA TRP A 94 1.50 6.44 -10.33
C TRP A 94 0.71 6.00 -9.10
N MET A 95 1.34 6.07 -7.92
CA MET A 95 0.72 5.59 -6.69
C MET A 95 -0.50 6.44 -6.27
N ASP A 96 -0.46 7.75 -6.57
CA ASP A 96 -1.55 8.72 -6.39
C ASP A 96 -1.47 9.88 -7.43
N PRO A 97 -2.45 10.81 -7.47
CA PRO A 97 -2.42 11.97 -8.38
C PRO A 97 -1.30 12.97 -8.11
N THR A 98 -0.68 12.96 -6.93
CA THR A 98 0.34 13.92 -6.51
C THR A 98 1.71 13.23 -6.34
N SER A 99 1.98 12.15 -7.09
CA SER A 99 3.12 11.24 -6.85
C SER A 99 4.54 11.81 -6.97
N ALA A 100 4.67 13.09 -7.27
CA ALA A 100 5.92 13.86 -7.22
C ALA A 100 6.05 14.72 -5.94
N ALA A 101 5.02 14.77 -5.10
CA ALA A 101 4.95 15.54 -3.86
C ALA A 101 4.68 14.59 -2.69
N PHE A 102 5.39 14.80 -1.58
CA PHE A 102 5.15 14.03 -0.37
C PHE A 102 4.01 14.66 0.43
N ASP A 103 2.81 14.09 0.37
CA ASP A 103 1.61 14.63 1.03
C ASP A 103 0.71 13.50 1.61
N ASN A 104 -0.54 13.82 1.96
CA ASN A 104 -1.48 12.84 2.52
C ASN A 104 -2.55 12.32 1.53
N ALA A 105 -2.38 12.55 0.23
CA ALA A 105 -3.26 12.08 -0.84
C ALA A 105 -3.36 10.56 -0.84
N TYR A 106 -2.27 9.86 -0.56
CA TYR A 106 -2.24 8.42 -0.31
C TYR A 106 -3.39 7.97 0.62
N PHE A 107 -3.48 8.53 1.84
CA PHE A 107 -4.49 8.12 2.82
C PHE A 107 -5.91 8.50 2.37
N LYS A 108 -6.08 9.66 1.72
CA LYS A 108 -7.38 10.08 1.14
C LYS A 108 -7.84 9.12 0.04
N MET A 109 -6.92 8.59 -0.76
CA MET A 109 -7.23 7.60 -1.79
C MET A 109 -7.67 6.26 -1.22
N LEU A 110 -7.02 5.77 -0.15
CA LEU A 110 -7.44 4.54 0.51
C LEU A 110 -8.92 4.60 0.93
N GLN A 111 -9.35 5.71 1.54
CA GLN A 111 -10.73 5.90 1.98
C GLN A 111 -11.76 5.85 0.84
N THR A 112 -11.32 6.09 -0.39
CA THR A 112 -12.19 6.13 -1.58
C THR A 112 -12.05 4.90 -2.46
N GLY A 113 -11.44 3.82 -1.96
CA GLY A 113 -11.21 2.57 -2.70
C GLY A 113 -10.23 2.75 -3.85
N ARG A 114 -9.30 3.69 -3.74
CA ARG A 114 -8.28 4.00 -4.76
C ARG A 114 -6.86 3.63 -4.32
N GLY A 115 -6.68 2.83 -3.28
CA GLY A 115 -5.37 2.25 -2.97
C GLY A 115 -4.93 1.30 -4.07
N LEU A 116 -3.69 1.42 -4.55
CA LEU A 116 -3.19 0.67 -5.70
C LEU A 116 -2.84 -0.76 -5.30
N LEU A 117 -2.02 -0.94 -4.26
CA LEU A 117 -1.52 -2.24 -3.86
C LEU A 117 -2.48 -2.98 -2.91
N ALA A 118 -2.41 -4.30 -2.91
CA ALA A 118 -3.22 -5.11 -1.99
C ALA A 118 -2.82 -4.86 -0.52
N SER A 119 -1.54 -4.56 -0.29
CA SER A 119 -0.99 -4.17 1.01
C SER A 119 -1.59 -2.88 1.55
N ASP A 120 -1.84 -1.89 0.68
CA ASP A 120 -2.44 -0.62 1.07
C ASP A 120 -3.88 -0.83 1.55
N GLU A 121 -4.67 -1.56 0.76
CA GLU A 121 -6.06 -1.90 1.11
C GLU A 121 -6.14 -2.76 2.38
N ALA A 122 -5.12 -3.58 2.65
CA ALA A 122 -5.06 -4.40 3.86
C ALA A 122 -5.05 -3.55 5.14
N LEU A 123 -4.56 -2.30 5.10
CA LEU A 123 -4.57 -1.36 6.22
C LEU A 123 -6.00 -1.00 6.67
N LEU A 124 -6.98 -1.09 5.78
CA LEU A 124 -8.37 -0.78 6.08
C LEU A 124 -9.12 -1.93 6.75
N THR A 125 -8.52 -3.12 6.89
CA THR A 125 -9.27 -4.31 7.34
C THR A 125 -9.34 -4.49 8.86
N HIS A 126 -8.62 -3.70 9.64
CA HIS A 126 -8.68 -3.73 11.11
C HIS A 126 -9.17 -2.37 11.65
N PRO A 127 -10.05 -2.33 12.66
CA PRO A 127 -10.57 -1.06 13.19
C PRO A 127 -9.47 -0.08 13.61
N LYS A 128 -8.43 -0.58 14.31
CA LYS A 128 -7.29 0.24 14.77
C LYS A 128 -6.52 0.91 13.62
N THR A 129 -6.12 0.15 12.59
CA THR A 129 -5.36 0.70 11.45
C THR A 129 -6.24 1.57 10.55
N ARG A 130 -7.52 1.21 10.39
CA ARG A 130 -8.51 2.04 9.68
C ARG A 130 -8.68 3.42 10.32
N ARG A 131 -8.73 3.50 11.66
CA ARG A 131 -8.78 4.79 12.39
C ARG A 131 -7.51 5.62 12.15
N MET A 132 -6.34 4.99 12.08
CA MET A 132 -5.08 5.68 11.76
C MET A 132 -5.08 6.21 10.32
N VAL A 133 -5.54 5.42 9.35
CA VAL A 133 -5.70 5.89 7.95
C VAL A 133 -6.63 7.11 7.91
N ALA A 134 -7.76 7.08 8.62
CA ALA A 134 -8.67 8.21 8.68
C ALA A 134 -8.03 9.46 9.33
N LEU A 135 -7.25 9.27 10.40
CA LEU A 135 -6.53 10.36 11.06
C LEU A 135 -5.56 11.07 10.11
N TYR A 136 -4.76 10.30 9.36
CA TYR A 136 -3.74 10.84 8.47
C TYR A 136 -4.33 11.40 7.17
N ALA A 137 -5.44 10.85 6.69
CA ALA A 137 -6.22 11.47 5.60
C ALA A 137 -6.79 12.83 6.00
N ALA A 138 -7.24 12.97 7.25
CA ALA A 138 -7.83 14.22 7.75
C ALA A 138 -6.79 15.30 8.10
N SER A 139 -5.53 14.93 8.38
CA SER A 139 -4.50 15.89 8.79
C SER A 139 -3.11 15.51 8.27
N GLN A 140 -2.63 16.29 7.31
CA GLN A 140 -1.27 16.16 6.78
C GLN A 140 -0.21 16.45 7.86
N GLY A 141 -0.44 17.45 8.73
CA GLY A 141 0.47 17.74 9.84
C GLY A 141 0.67 16.56 10.79
N LYS A 142 -0.43 15.86 11.16
CA LYS A 142 -0.35 14.64 11.98
C LYS A 142 0.34 13.50 11.24
N PHE A 143 0.12 13.37 9.93
CA PHE A 143 0.84 12.40 9.11
C PHE A 143 2.34 12.68 9.13
N PHE A 144 2.78 13.90 8.82
CA PHE A 144 4.20 14.25 8.75
C PHE A 144 4.90 14.07 10.09
N GLN A 145 4.30 14.52 11.20
CA GLN A 145 4.84 14.31 12.54
C GLN A 145 5.03 12.81 12.85
N ALA A 146 4.02 11.99 12.51
CA ALA A 146 4.12 10.55 12.71
C ALA A 146 5.18 9.93 11.79
N PHE A 147 5.27 10.38 10.54
CA PHE A 147 6.20 9.86 9.53
C PHE A 147 7.65 10.06 9.94
N VAL A 148 8.01 11.27 10.40
CA VAL A 148 9.34 11.54 10.95
C VAL A 148 9.65 10.60 12.12
N SER A 149 8.73 10.46 13.07
CA SER A 149 8.93 9.59 14.22
C SER A 149 9.12 8.11 13.83
N SER A 150 8.33 7.61 12.88
CA SER A 150 8.44 6.23 12.40
C SER A 150 9.70 6.01 11.54
N MET A 151 10.13 7.00 10.76
CA MET A 151 11.39 6.95 10.02
C MET A 151 12.59 6.86 10.95
N LEU A 152 12.62 7.66 12.04
CA LEU A 152 13.69 7.59 13.05
C LEU A 152 13.74 6.22 13.75
N ARG A 153 12.58 5.62 14.05
CA ARG A 153 12.51 4.26 14.61
C ARG A 153 13.00 3.20 13.63
N MET A 154 12.68 3.36 12.35
CA MET A 154 13.15 2.46 11.29
C MET A 154 14.67 2.57 11.11
N SER A 155 15.24 3.78 11.15
CA SER A 155 16.69 3.97 11.03
C SER A 155 17.46 3.50 12.26
N ALA A 156 16.82 3.46 13.43
CA ALA A 156 17.44 3.00 14.67
C ALA A 156 17.52 1.46 14.79
N GLN A 157 17.04 0.71 13.79
CA GLN A 157 17.17 -0.74 13.76
C GLN A 157 18.64 -1.10 13.46
N ASN A 158 19.45 -1.21 14.51
CA ASN A 158 20.87 -1.49 14.40
C ASN A 158 21.08 -2.96 14.04
N GLN A 159 21.87 -3.21 13.00
CA GLN A 159 22.31 -4.55 12.63
C GLN A 159 23.85 -4.54 12.62
N PRO A 160 24.52 -5.55 13.21
CA PRO A 160 25.97 -5.69 13.12
C PRO A 160 26.40 -5.71 11.65
N GLY A 161 27.48 -5.01 11.33
CA GLY A 161 27.99 -4.92 9.96
C GLY A 161 29.32 -4.18 9.90
N GLU A 162 29.67 -3.71 8.70
CA GLU A 162 30.92 -3.01 8.43
C GLU A 162 30.69 -1.61 7.86
N ILE A 163 31.67 -0.73 8.00
CA ILE A 163 31.73 0.53 7.27
C ILE A 163 32.32 0.23 5.89
N ARG A 164 31.48 0.23 4.86
CA ARG A 164 31.90 -0.10 3.49
C ARG A 164 32.66 1.04 2.84
N ALA A 165 33.81 0.73 2.24
CA ALA A 165 34.52 1.68 1.37
C ALA A 165 33.81 1.85 0.01
N ASN A 166 33.09 0.83 -0.44
CA ASN A 166 32.28 0.86 -1.67
C ASN A 166 30.95 0.16 -1.44
N CYS A 167 29.83 0.91 -1.51
CA CYS A 167 28.46 0.40 -1.30
C CYS A 167 28.01 -0.70 -2.28
N ARG A 168 28.78 -1.01 -3.33
CA ARG A 168 28.46 -2.07 -4.31
C ARG A 168 29.06 -3.44 -3.97
N ARG A 169 29.94 -3.54 -2.97
CA ARG A 169 30.60 -4.80 -2.56
C ARG A 169 30.80 -4.85 -1.05
N HIS A 170 31.07 -6.04 -0.52
CA HIS A 170 31.64 -6.19 0.82
C HIS A 170 33.10 -5.73 0.78
N ASN A 171 33.63 -5.30 1.93
CA ASN A 171 35.06 -5.02 2.04
C ASN A 171 35.89 -6.29 1.77
#